data_AF-A0A1E3L6M4-F1
#
_entry.id   AF-A0A1E3L6M4-F1
#
_cell.length_a   1.000
_cell.length_b   1.000
_cell.length_c   1.000
_cell.angle_alpha   90.00
_cell.angle_beta   90.00
_cell.angle_gamma   90.00
#
_symmetry.space_group_name_H-M   'P 1'
#
loop_
_entity.id
_entity.type
_entity.pdbx_description
1 polymer ?
#
loop_
_entity_poly.entity_id
_entity_poly.type
_entity_poly.pdbx_seq_one_letter_code
_entity_poly.pdbx_strand_id
1 'polypeptide(L)'
;MSIRYTDYVRMKTGQYQSVGKFGEDIYVFEMLTGITDTSEFHQISKQEFDSFEVWSEEAPEYPKTYEILARPVLCSGYLGKAYLDPSLLRDM
;
A
#
# COMPACT_ATOMS: atom_id res chain seq x y z
N MET A 1 17.75 0.67 9.41
CA MET A 1 17.81 1.40 8.12
C MET A 1 16.51 2.17 7.96
N SER A 2 16.54 3.38 7.40
CA SER A 2 15.33 4.17 7.17
C SER A 2 14.80 3.84 5.78
N ILE A 3 13.57 3.31 5.70
CA ILE A 3 12.89 2.97 4.44
C ILE A 3 12.16 4.21 3.94
N ARG A 4 12.34 4.55 2.67
CA ARG A 4 11.62 5.63 1.99
C ARG A 4 10.53 5.08 1.09
N TYR A 5 9.54 5.91 0.78
CA TYR A 5 8.48 5.58 -0.17
C TYR A 5 9.03 5.16 -1.56
N THR A 6 10.17 5.71 -1.97
CA THR A 6 10.85 5.38 -3.23
C THR A 6 11.53 4.01 -3.22
N ASP A 7 11.68 3.39 -2.04
CA ASP A 7 12.25 2.05 -1.90
C ASP A 7 11.17 0.96 -2.13
N TYR A 8 9.94 1.37 -2.45
CA TYR A 8 8.84 0.48 -2.79
C TYR A 8 9.14 -0.31 -4.06
N VAL A 9 9.09 -1.63 -3.95
CA VAL A 9 9.17 -2.54 -5.08
C VAL A 9 7.76 -2.98 -5.45
N ARG A 10 7.24 -2.41 -6.52
CA ARG A 10 5.95 -2.80 -7.12
C ARG A 10 6.04 -4.20 -7.71
N MET A 11 5.07 -5.05 -7.42
CA MET A 11 5.06 -6.46 -7.87
C MET A 11 3.81 -6.84 -8.66
N LYS A 12 2.63 -6.36 -8.25
CA LYS A 12 1.36 -6.58 -8.97
C LYS A 12 0.66 -5.25 -9.20
N THR A 13 -0.04 -5.13 -10.32
CA THR A 13 -0.70 -3.90 -10.78
C THR A 13 -2.16 -4.17 -11.13
N GLY A 14 -3.06 -3.36 -10.59
CA GLY A 14 -4.43 -3.21 -11.06
C GLY A 14 -4.57 -1.92 -11.88
N GLN A 15 -5.81 -1.49 -12.12
CA GLN A 15 -6.08 -0.33 -12.97
C GLN A 15 -5.62 1.01 -12.37
N TYR A 16 -5.81 1.21 -11.07
CA TYR A 16 -5.47 2.45 -10.34
C TYR A 16 -4.70 2.22 -9.04
N GLN A 17 -4.26 0.98 -8.81
CA GLN A 17 -3.68 0.52 -7.55
C GLN A 17 -2.63 -0.55 -7.80
N SER A 18 -1.72 -0.74 -6.86
CA SER A 18 -0.69 -1.78 -6.94
C SER A 18 -0.44 -2.42 -5.59
N VAL A 19 0.17 -3.60 -5.57
CA VAL A 19 0.75 -4.18 -4.36
C VAL A 19 2.20 -4.58 -4.58
N GLY A 20 2.97 -4.55 -3.51
CA GLY A 20 4.41 -4.80 -3.55
C GLY A 20 4.99 -4.87 -2.15
N LYS A 21 6.26 -4.52 -2.02
CA LYS A 21 6.98 -4.61 -0.75
C LYS A 21 7.89 -3.44 -0.45
N PHE A 22 8.12 -3.22 0.84
CA PHE A 22 9.32 -2.60 1.35
C PHE A 22 10.21 -3.66 1.99
N GLY A 23 11.46 -3.78 1.52
CA GLY A 23 12.35 -4.86 1.97
C GLY A 23 11.76 -6.26 1.68
N GLU A 24 12.06 -7.24 2.54
CA GLU A 24 11.66 -8.64 2.30
C GLU A 24 10.27 -8.98 2.86
N ASP A 25 9.85 -8.34 3.96
CA ASP A 25 8.72 -8.81 4.78
C ASP A 25 7.53 -7.86 4.87
N ILE A 26 7.67 -6.59 4.45
CA ILE A 26 6.59 -5.61 4.58
C ILE A 26 5.81 -5.55 3.26
N TYR A 27 4.70 -6.26 3.19
CA TYR A 27 3.76 -6.18 2.07
C TYR A 27 2.92 -4.91 2.17
N VAL A 28 2.79 -4.18 1.06
CA VAL A 28 2.05 -2.93 1.01
C VAL A 28 1.15 -2.83 -0.20
N PHE A 29 0.04 -2.14 0.00
CA PHE A 29 -0.87 -1.64 -1.01
C PHE A 29 -0.54 -0.18 -1.31
N GLU A 30 -0.32 0.11 -2.59
CA GLU A 30 -0.09 1.43 -3.15
C GLU A 30 -1.39 1.93 -3.80
N MET A 31 -1.86 3.07 -3.34
CA MET A 31 -2.95 3.82 -3.97
C MET A 31 -2.44 5.20 -4.36
N LEU A 32 -2.81 5.67 -5.55
CA LEU A 32 -2.54 7.04 -5.96
C LEU A 32 -3.68 7.94 -5.44
N THR A 33 -3.34 8.96 -4.65
CA THR A 33 -4.32 9.86 -4.02
C THR A 33 -4.03 11.34 -4.32
N GLY A 34 -5.07 12.17 -4.23
CA GLY A 34 -4.95 13.64 -4.26
C GLY A 34 -4.79 14.28 -5.65
N ILE A 35 -4.36 15.54 -5.65
CA ILE A 35 -4.31 16.43 -6.85
C ILE A 35 -3.14 16.08 -7.80
N THR A 36 -2.26 15.16 -7.41
CA THR A 36 -1.04 14.82 -8.19
C THR A 36 -0.76 13.32 -8.27
N ASP A 37 -1.77 12.47 -8.04
CA ASP A 37 -1.60 11.02 -8.02
C ASP A 37 -0.44 10.58 -7.12
N THR A 38 -0.40 11.15 -5.89
CA THR A 38 0.66 10.87 -4.94
C THR A 38 0.47 9.47 -4.37
N SER A 39 1.52 8.64 -4.37
CA SER A 39 1.48 7.30 -3.81
C SER A 39 1.33 7.34 -2.28
N GLU A 40 0.33 6.65 -1.76
CA GLU A 40 0.16 6.31 -0.35
C GLU A 40 0.28 4.80 -0.15
N PHE A 41 0.96 4.41 0.94
CA PHE A 41 1.26 3.01 1.21
C PHE A 41 0.60 2.53 2.50
N HIS A 42 -0.21 1.48 2.39
CA HIS A 42 -0.88 0.84 3.50
C HIS A 42 -0.37 -0.59 3.67
N GLN A 43 -0.11 -1.03 4.91
CA GLN A 43 0.29 -2.41 5.14
C GLN A 43 -0.84 -3.39 4.82
N ILE A 44 -0.48 -4.48 4.15
CA ILE A 44 -1.37 -5.62 3.88
C ILE A 44 -0.71 -6.92 4.35
N SER A 45 -1.52 -7.96 4.58
CA SER A 45 -0.97 -9.28 4.88
C SER A 45 -0.44 -9.96 3.62
N LYS A 46 0.35 -11.02 3.80
CA LYS A 46 0.74 -11.87 2.68
C LYS A 46 -0.48 -12.47 1.95
N GLN A 47 -1.54 -12.83 2.68
CA GLN A 47 -2.76 -13.40 2.09
C GLN A 47 -3.49 -12.37 1.21
N GLU A 48 -3.54 -11.12 1.66
CA GLU A 48 -4.11 -10.01 0.89
C GLU A 48 -3.28 -9.71 -0.36
N PHE A 49 -1.94 -9.79 -0.26
CA PHE A 49 -1.05 -9.69 -1.41
C PHE A 49 -1.25 -10.83 -2.42
N ASP A 50 -1.33 -12.07 -1.93
CA ASP A 50 -1.45 -13.26 -2.76
C ASP A 50 -2.76 -13.27 -3.55
N SER A 51 -3.84 -12.71 -2.97
CA SER A 51 -5.18 -12.65 -3.58
C SER A 51 -5.49 -11.33 -4.31
N PHE A 52 -4.50 -10.46 -4.50
CA PHE A 52 -4.67 -9.14 -5.11
C PHE A 52 -5.44 -9.14 -6.43
N GLU A 53 -5.12 -10.02 -7.37
CA GLU A 53 -5.79 -10.05 -8.68
C GLU A 53 -7.30 -10.29 -8.55
N VAL A 54 -7.74 -10.99 -7.50
CA VAL A 54 -9.15 -11.27 -7.27
C VAL A 54 -9.87 -10.05 -6.72
N TRP A 55 -9.42 -9.50 -5.59
CA TRP A 55 -10.15 -8.40 -4.94
C TRP A 55 -9.90 -7.04 -5.60
N SER A 56 -8.88 -6.90 -6.45
CA SER A 56 -8.59 -5.65 -7.16
C SER A 56 -9.51 -5.39 -8.37
N GLU A 57 -10.21 -6.40 -8.87
CA GLU A 57 -11.10 -6.33 -10.05
C GLU A 57 -12.61 -6.25 -9.68
N GLU A 58 -12.96 -6.40 -8.40
CA GLU A 58 -14.35 -6.41 -7.90
C GLU A 58 -15.03 -5.02 -7.81
N ALA A 59 -15.48 -4.42 -8.93
CA ALA A 59 -16.32 -3.21 -8.88
C ALA A 59 -17.70 -3.49 -8.23
N PRO A 60 -18.44 -2.53 -7.62
CA PRO A 60 -18.18 -1.15 -7.20
C PRO A 60 -18.08 -0.94 -5.66
N GLU A 61 -18.08 -2.01 -4.86
CA GLU A 61 -18.16 -1.92 -3.39
C GLU A 61 -16.84 -2.23 -2.67
N TYR A 62 -15.76 -2.61 -3.38
CA TYR A 62 -14.41 -2.95 -2.90
C TYR A 62 -14.20 -2.90 -1.38
N PRO A 63 -14.86 -3.78 -0.60
CA PRO A 63 -14.85 -3.67 0.86
C PRO A 63 -13.43 -3.81 1.36
N LYS A 64 -12.63 -4.64 0.67
CA LYS A 64 -11.22 -4.84 0.97
C LYS A 64 -10.36 -3.59 0.69
N THR A 65 -10.54 -2.89 -0.44
CA THR A 65 -9.80 -1.65 -0.69
C THR A 65 -10.14 -0.59 0.34
N TYR A 66 -11.42 -0.38 0.67
CA TYR A 66 -11.80 0.59 1.70
C TYR A 66 -11.32 0.18 3.10
N GLU A 67 -11.36 -1.12 3.42
CA GLU A 67 -10.79 -1.66 4.66
C GLU A 67 -9.29 -1.38 4.75
N ILE A 68 -8.56 -1.55 3.64
CA ILE A 68 -7.13 -1.24 3.54
C ILE A 68 -6.89 0.27 3.59
N LEU A 69 -7.72 1.11 2.96
CA LEU A 69 -7.54 2.58 3.01
C LEU A 69 -7.86 3.16 4.40
N ALA A 70 -8.70 2.50 5.19
CA ALA A 70 -8.95 2.88 6.60
C ALA A 70 -7.75 2.59 7.54
N ARG A 71 -6.72 1.90 7.04
CA ARG A 71 -5.47 1.61 7.75
C ARG A 71 -4.56 2.83 7.79
N PRO A 72 -3.70 3.00 8.83
CA PRO A 72 -2.70 4.05 8.81
C PRO A 72 -1.80 3.95 7.58
N VAL A 73 -1.50 5.12 7.02
CA VAL A 73 -0.53 5.31 5.94
C VAL A 73 0.87 5.15 6.54
N LEU A 74 1.62 4.13 6.11
CA LEU A 74 2.98 3.86 6.57
C LEU A 74 3.96 4.94 6.11
N CYS A 75 3.84 5.33 4.85
CA CYS A 75 4.56 6.44 4.23
C CYS A 75 3.81 6.89 2.97
N SER A 76 4.20 8.04 2.43
CA SER A 76 3.61 8.63 1.24
C SER A 76 4.65 9.45 0.47
N GLY A 77 4.43 9.63 -0.82
CA GLY A 77 5.17 10.59 -1.64
C GLY A 77 4.90 12.06 -1.26
N TYR A 78 3.94 12.32 -0.37
CA TYR A 78 3.60 13.67 0.10
C TYR A 78 4.67 14.25 1.04
N LEU A 79 4.85 15.58 0.97
CA LEU A 79 5.79 16.31 1.83
C LEU A 79 5.50 16.05 3.32
N GLY A 80 6.47 15.42 4.02
CA GLY A 80 6.38 15.13 5.45
C GLY A 80 6.12 13.68 5.84
N LYS A 81 5.83 12.78 4.87
CA LYS A 81 5.65 11.33 5.12
C LYS A 81 6.54 10.45 4.24
N ALA A 82 7.68 10.98 3.80
CA ALA A 82 8.57 10.28 2.86
C ALA A 82 9.20 8.99 3.41
N TYR A 83 9.21 8.82 4.73
CA TYR A 83 9.83 7.68 5.40
C TYR A 83 8.75 6.80 6.02
N LEU A 84 8.95 5.48 5.94
CA LEU A 84 8.12 4.50 6.62
C LEU A 84 8.20 4.73 8.13
N ASP A 85 7.05 4.89 8.76
CA ASP A 85 6.92 4.94 10.22
C ASP A 85 6.74 3.52 10.77
N PRO A 86 7.77 2.92 11.42
CA PRO A 86 7.68 1.55 11.91
C PRO A 86 6.69 1.37 13.05
N SER A 87 6.30 2.47 13.74
CA SER A 87 5.30 2.40 14.81
C SER A 87 3.88 2.12 14.31
N LEU A 88 3.65 2.29 13.01
CA LEU A 88 2.38 2.01 12.34
C LEU A 88 2.30 0.59 11.79
N LEU A 89 3.39 -0.18 11.86
CA LEU A 89 3.40 -1.57 11.45
C LEU A 89 2.54 -2.40 12.40
N ARG A 90 1.76 -3.29 11.80
CA ARG A 90 0.94 -4.29 12.45
C ARG A 90 1.57 -5.67 12.32
N ASP A 91 1.25 -6.50 13.29
CA ASP A 91 1.42 -7.95 13.19
C ASP A 91 0.39 -8.46 12.18
N MET A 92 0.85 -8.98 11.04
CA MET A 92 0.04 -9.36 9.86
C MET A 92 0.28 -10.79 9.43
#